data_AF-A0AAE1QTS0-F1
#
_entry.id   AF-A0AAE1QTS0-F1
#
_cell.length_a   1.000
_cell.length_b   1.000
_cell.length_c   1.000
_cell.angle_alpha   90.00
_cell.angle_beta   90.00
_cell.angle_gamma   90.00
#
_symmetry.space_group_name_H-M   'P 1'
#
loop_
_entity.id
_entity.type
_entity.pdbx_description
1 polymer ?
#
loop_
_entity_poly.entity_id
_entity_poly.type
_entity_poly.pdbx_seq_one_letter_code
_entity_poly.pdbx_strand_id
1 'polypeptide(L)'
;MPALQALDLCGSVLEYLTMGGVPQSSPTALTNIKSLNISSMSLRNIEEVSGAVYLITSCPKLQELTIECDPVDHIVEPVVQFLRAQSISYGALKLQRVHVSMYIGIEMEMEFMKFVGNLSLVGRCVHPYLMN
;
A
#
# COMPACT_ATOMS: atom_id res chain seq x y z
N MET A 1 8.44 -5.12 27.07
CA MET A 1 7.29 -5.25 26.14
C MET A 1 7.80 -5.87 24.84
N PRO A 2 7.14 -6.89 24.28
CA PRO A 2 7.53 -7.42 22.97
C PRO A 2 7.36 -6.35 21.89
N ALA A 3 8.27 -6.30 20.92
CA ALA A 3 8.16 -5.39 19.79
C ALA A 3 7.02 -5.84 18.86
N LEU A 4 6.16 -4.90 18.45
CA LEU A 4 5.13 -5.13 17.45
C LEU A 4 5.78 -5.52 16.12
N GLN A 5 5.33 -6.61 15.50
CA GLN A 5 5.89 -7.16 14.26
C GLN A 5 4.86 -7.31 13.13
N ALA A 6 3.58 -7.33 13.46
CA ALA A 6 2.49 -7.43 12.51
C ALA A 6 1.50 -6.30 12.76
N LEU A 7 0.99 -5.70 11.68
CA LEU A 7 -0.01 -4.66 11.72
C LEU A 7 -1.12 -5.01 10.73
N ASP A 8 -2.34 -5.18 11.27
CA ASP A 8 -3.55 -5.41 10.49
C ASP A 8 -4.45 -4.18 10.62
N LEU A 9 -4.84 -3.59 9.50
CA LEU A 9 -5.66 -2.39 9.44
C LEU A 9 -6.77 -2.53 8.41
N CYS A 10 -7.88 -1.83 8.63
CA CYS A 10 -8.90 -1.61 7.62
C CYS A 10 -8.59 -0.30 6.87
N GLY A 11 -8.92 -0.22 5.58
CA GLY A 11 -8.74 0.96 4.73
C GLY A 11 -9.32 2.22 5.38
N SER A 12 -10.55 2.14 5.89
CA SER A 12 -11.19 3.25 6.62
C SER A 12 -10.38 3.80 7.81
N VAL A 13 -9.48 3.02 8.43
CA VAL A 13 -8.60 3.50 9.50
C VAL A 13 -7.50 4.42 8.95
N LEU A 14 -7.05 4.18 7.72
CA LEU A 14 -6.02 4.98 7.06
C LEU A 14 -6.45 6.43 6.85
N GLU A 15 -7.73 6.66 6.56
CA GLU A 15 -8.31 8.00 6.47
C GLU A 15 -8.07 8.79 7.77
N TYR A 16 -8.35 8.18 8.93
CA TYR A 16 -8.12 8.83 10.22
C TYR A 16 -6.64 9.00 10.55
N LEU A 17 -5.76 8.11 10.08
CA LEU A 17 -4.32 8.24 10.29
C LEU A 17 -3.71 9.41 9.51
N THR A 18 -4.33 9.78 8.39
CA THR A 18 -3.88 10.89 7.55
C THR A 18 -4.66 12.18 7.77
N MET A 19 -5.71 12.16 8.60
CA MET A 19 -6.41 13.36 9.05
C MET A 19 -5.43 14.33 9.75
N GLY A 20 -5.28 15.52 9.18
CA GLY A 20 -4.31 16.51 9.64
C GLY A 20 -2.91 16.38 9.02
N GLY A 21 -2.73 15.46 8.08
CA GLY A 21 -1.51 15.22 7.33
C GLY A 21 -0.71 14.02 7.84
N VAL A 22 0.13 13.48 6.97
CA VAL A 22 1.04 12.37 7.29
C VAL A 22 2.21 12.89 8.14
N PRO A 23 2.60 12.20 9.23
CA PRO A 23 3.75 12.62 10.05
C PRO A 23 5.06 12.67 9.24
N GLN A 24 5.86 13.72 9.43
CA GLN A 24 7.15 13.88 8.73
C GLN A 24 8.22 12.86 9.15
N SER A 25 8.06 12.23 10.32
CA SER A 25 8.98 11.21 10.83
C SER A 25 8.24 9.90 11.07
N SER A 26 8.87 8.77 10.74
CA SER A 26 8.31 7.44 11.00
C SER A 26 8.32 7.15 12.52
N PRO A 27 7.16 6.81 13.12
CA PRO A 27 7.09 6.41 14.51
C PRO A 27 8.02 5.24 14.80
N THR A 28 8.73 5.28 15.93
CA THR A 28 9.65 4.20 16.34
C THR A 28 8.93 2.84 16.41
N ALA A 29 7.62 2.84 16.67
CA ALA A 29 6.77 1.64 16.68
C ALA A 29 6.74 0.89 15.32
N LEU A 30 6.90 1.58 14.19
CA LEU A 30 6.85 0.98 12.85
C LEU A 30 8.16 0.30 12.43
N THR A 31 9.27 0.60 13.13
CA THR A 31 10.62 0.12 12.76
C THR A 31 10.83 -1.39 12.84
N ASN A 32 9.94 -2.11 13.55
CA ASN A 32 10.00 -3.56 13.73
C ASN A 32 8.90 -4.33 13.00
N ILE A 33 8.01 -3.64 12.30
CA ILE A 33 6.96 -4.26 11.51
C ILE A 33 7.57 -5.04 10.35
N LYS A 34 7.19 -6.31 10.26
CA LYS A 34 7.58 -7.27 9.23
C LYS A 34 6.41 -7.67 8.34
N SER A 35 5.18 -7.61 8.87
CA SER A 35 3.96 -7.92 8.14
C SER A 35 2.97 -6.78 8.25
N LEU A 36 2.48 -6.31 7.11
CA LEU A 36 1.44 -5.29 6.99
C LEU A 36 0.30 -5.86 6.17
N ASN A 37 -0.90 -5.81 6.73
CA ASN A 37 -2.14 -6.20 6.07
C ASN A 37 -3.12 -5.02 6.10
N ILE A 38 -3.65 -4.68 4.94
CA ILE A 38 -4.66 -3.64 4.78
C ILE A 38 -5.86 -4.26 4.07
N SER A 39 -6.98 -4.38 4.78
CA SER A 39 -8.24 -4.90 4.24
C SER A 39 -9.18 -3.78 3.81
N SER A 40 -10.02 -4.01 2.80
CA SER A 40 -11.07 -3.07 2.36
C SER A 40 -10.54 -1.65 2.11
N MET A 41 -9.43 -1.56 1.36
CA MET A 41 -8.80 -0.30 1.00
C MET A 41 -9.46 0.31 -0.23
N SER A 42 -9.93 1.55 -0.13
CA SER A 42 -10.49 2.26 -1.27
C SER A 42 -9.40 3.00 -2.04
N LEU A 43 -9.07 2.53 -3.25
CA LEU A 43 -8.18 3.31 -4.13
C LEU A 43 -8.82 4.63 -4.58
N ARG A 44 -10.14 4.80 -4.45
CA ARG A 44 -10.83 6.07 -4.75
C ARG A 44 -10.58 7.14 -3.68
N ASN A 45 -10.13 6.74 -2.50
CA ASN A 45 -9.93 7.60 -1.35
C ASN A 45 -8.44 7.98 -1.24
N ILE A 46 -8.12 9.25 -1.48
CA ILE A 46 -6.73 9.70 -1.49
C ILE A 46 -6.10 9.64 -0.09
N GLU A 47 -6.90 9.85 0.96
CA GLU A 47 -6.48 9.76 2.35
C GLU A 47 -6.10 8.30 2.70
N GLU A 48 -6.86 7.32 2.20
CA GLU A 48 -6.51 5.90 2.37
C GLU A 48 -5.27 5.52 1.58
N VAL A 49 -5.18 5.95 0.32
CA VAL A 49 -4.02 5.67 -0.55
C VAL A 49 -2.75 6.26 0.03
N SER A 50 -2.79 7.52 0.46
CA SER A 50 -1.64 8.20 1.07
C SER A 50 -1.26 7.55 2.41
N GLY A 51 -2.23 7.11 3.22
CA GLY A 51 -1.98 6.38 4.45
C GLY A 51 -1.30 5.04 4.23
N ALA A 52 -1.73 4.28 3.21
CA ALA A 52 -1.09 3.03 2.84
C ALA A 52 0.36 3.25 2.37
N VAL A 53 0.58 4.20 1.46
CA VAL A 53 1.92 4.57 0.98
C VAL A 53 2.83 4.94 2.16
N TYR A 54 2.33 5.76 3.08
CA TYR A 54 3.07 6.14 4.27
C TYR A 54 3.46 4.95 5.13
N LEU A 55 2.53 4.05 5.45
CA LEU A 55 2.82 2.89 6.30
C LEU A 55 3.84 1.96 5.65
N ILE A 56 3.64 1.65 4.37
CA ILE A 56 4.54 0.77 3.61
C ILE A 56 5.97 1.34 3.62
N THR A 57 6.12 2.64 3.36
CA THR A 57 7.42 3.30 3.28
C THR A 57 8.05 3.58 4.64
N SER A 58 7.24 3.64 5.70
CA SER A 58 7.67 3.85 7.09
C SER A 58 8.10 2.58 7.81
N CYS A 59 7.92 1.40 7.21
CA CYS A 59 8.27 0.10 7.77
C CYS A 59 9.55 -0.47 7.11
N PRO A 60 10.76 -0.09 7.56
CA PRO A 60 12.01 -0.48 6.89
C PRO A 60 12.34 -1.98 6.96
N LYS A 61 11.69 -2.73 7.85
CA LYS A 61 11.86 -4.19 7.99
C LYS A 61 10.69 -4.98 7.39
N LEU A 62 9.82 -4.32 6.63
CA LEU A 62 8.66 -4.96 6.01
C LEU A 62 9.12 -6.07 5.05
N GLN A 63 8.55 -7.25 5.23
CA GLN A 63 8.82 -8.44 4.44
C GLN A 63 7.56 -8.96 3.75
N GLU A 64 6.40 -8.73 4.37
CA GLU A 64 5.12 -9.24 3.92
C GLU A 64 4.13 -8.09 3.81
N LEU A 65 3.56 -7.94 2.62
CA LEU A 65 2.54 -6.94 2.32
C LEU A 65 1.31 -7.63 1.75
N THR A 66 0.17 -7.44 2.39
CA THR A 66 -1.14 -7.86 1.90
C THR A 66 -2.05 -6.64 1.80
N ILE A 67 -2.65 -6.44 0.63
CA ILE A 67 -3.60 -5.35 0.39
C ILE A 67 -4.81 -5.91 -0.34
N GLU A 68 -5.98 -5.77 0.26
CA GLU A 68 -7.26 -6.07 -0.36
C GLU A 68 -7.96 -4.75 -0.67
N CYS A 69 -8.10 -4.46 -1.96
CA CYS A 69 -8.75 -3.24 -2.42
C CYS A 69 -10.26 -3.45 -2.60
N ASP A 70 -11.05 -2.41 -2.37
CA ASP A 70 -12.44 -2.39 -2.79
C ASP A 70 -12.54 -2.30 -4.32
N PRO A 71 -13.58 -2.88 -4.94
CA PRO A 71 -13.81 -2.77 -6.38
C PRO A 71 -13.92 -1.30 -6.81
N VAL A 72 -13.30 -0.99 -7.95
CA VAL A 72 -13.33 0.35 -8.53
C VAL A 72 -14.00 0.32 -9.90
N ASP A 73 -14.87 1.30 -10.17
CA ASP A 73 -15.64 1.44 -11.40
C ASP A 73 -15.31 2.73 -12.19
N HIS A 74 -14.55 3.64 -11.62
CA HIS A 74 -14.13 4.89 -12.26
C HIS A 74 -12.76 5.37 -11.79
N ILE A 75 -12.13 6.23 -12.59
CA ILE A 75 -10.79 6.77 -12.31
C ILE A 75 -10.92 8.03 -11.44
N VAL A 76 -10.07 8.12 -10.41
CA VAL A 76 -9.92 9.32 -9.58
C VAL A 76 -8.57 9.95 -9.89
N GLU A 77 -8.57 10.98 -10.74
CA GLU A 77 -7.36 11.61 -11.27
C GLU A 77 -6.36 12.09 -10.20
N PRO A 78 -6.79 12.70 -9.06
CA PRO A 78 -5.87 13.05 -7.98
C PRO A 78 -5.06 11.87 -7.42
N VAL A 79 -5.64 10.67 -7.37
CA VAL A 79 -4.95 9.46 -6.89
C VAL A 79 -3.91 9.00 -7.90
N VAL A 80 -4.25 9.02 -9.20
CA VAL A 80 -3.31 8.70 -10.28
C VAL A 80 -2.08 9.61 -10.23
N GLN A 81 -2.31 10.93 -10.11
CA GLN A 81 -1.24 11.92 -10.02
C GLN A 81 -0.38 11.73 -8.77
N PHE A 82 -1.00 11.46 -7.62
CA PHE A 82 -0.31 11.17 -6.38
C PHE A 82 0.62 9.96 -6.53
N LEU A 83 0.11 8.81 -7.00
CA LEU A 83 0.88 7.58 -7.14
C LEU A 83 2.07 7.72 -8.10
N ARG A 84 1.89 8.47 -9.20
CA ARG A 84 2.98 8.81 -10.12
C ARG A 84 4.09 9.60 -9.43
N ALA A 85 3.74 10.59 -8.62
CA ALA A 85 4.73 11.35 -7.86
C ALA A 85 5.50 10.46 -6.86
N GLN A 86 4.84 9.45 -6.27
CA GLN A 86 5.46 8.51 -5.33
C GLN A 86 6.42 7.51 -6.00
N SER A 87 6.15 7.12 -7.25
CA SER A 87 6.95 6.13 -7.99
C SER A 87 8.42 6.52 -8.22
N ILE A 88 8.78 7.78 -7.95
CA ILE A 88 10.10 8.36 -8.19
C ILE A 88 11.01 8.31 -6.94
N SER A 89 10.48 8.05 -5.73
CA SER A 89 11.15 8.51 -4.49
C SER A 89 11.60 7.45 -3.48
N TYR A 90 11.44 6.14 -3.71
CA TYR A 90 11.67 5.15 -2.65
C TYR A 90 12.83 4.19 -2.91
N GLY A 91 13.67 4.03 -1.88
CA GLY A 91 14.69 2.97 -1.85
C GLY A 91 14.03 1.59 -1.80
N ALA A 92 14.67 0.60 -2.43
CA ALA A 92 14.12 -0.75 -2.53
C ALA A 92 13.87 -1.36 -1.13
N LEU A 93 12.61 -1.64 -0.80
CA LEU A 93 12.27 -2.53 0.30
C LEU A 93 12.64 -3.98 -0.10
N LYS A 94 12.95 -4.81 0.88
CA LYS A 94 13.20 -6.25 0.66
C LYS A 94 11.95 -7.05 0.95
N LEU A 95 10.87 -6.71 0.25
CA LEU A 95 9.61 -7.46 0.33
C LEU A 95 9.85 -8.90 -0.17
N GLN A 96 9.50 -9.87 0.66
CA GLN A 96 9.59 -11.29 0.35
C GLN A 96 8.26 -11.80 -0.21
N ARG A 97 7.14 -11.25 0.27
CA ARG A 97 5.79 -11.62 -0.13
C ARG A 97 4.97 -10.37 -0.34
N VAL A 98 4.35 -10.28 -1.52
CA VAL A 98 3.40 -9.23 -1.86
C VAL A 98 2.14 -9.90 -2.38
N HIS A 99 1.02 -9.58 -1.76
CA HIS A 99 -0.31 -9.95 -2.22
C HIS A 99 -1.15 -8.68 -2.36
N VAL A 100 -1.62 -8.42 -3.58
CA VAL A 100 -2.61 -7.37 -3.84
C VAL A 100 -3.76 -8.03 -4.57
N SER A 101 -4.99 -7.87 -4.10
CA SER A 101 -6.18 -8.50 -4.66
C SER A 101 -7.22 -7.46 -5.09
N MET A 102 -8.20 -7.92 -5.88
CA MET A 102 -9.34 -7.14 -6.39
C MET A 102 -8.97 -5.94 -7.27
N TYR A 103 -8.42 -6.22 -8.45
CA TYR A 103 -8.19 -5.21 -9.48
C TYR A 103 -8.72 -5.68 -10.85
N ILE A 104 -9.27 -4.75 -11.62
CA ILE A 104 -9.80 -4.98 -12.98
C ILE A 104 -8.92 -4.37 -14.09
N GLY A 105 -7.78 -3.78 -13.74
CA GLY A 105 -6.79 -3.23 -14.67
C GLY A 105 -7.00 -1.76 -15.04
N ILE A 106 -7.75 -0.99 -14.24
CA ILE A 106 -7.91 0.45 -14.50
C ILE A 106 -6.65 1.23 -14.13
N GLU A 107 -6.48 2.42 -14.70
CA GLU A 107 -5.25 3.21 -14.60
C GLU A 107 -4.76 3.41 -13.16
N MET A 108 -5.67 3.71 -12.24
CA MET A 108 -5.35 3.92 -10.83
C MET A 108 -4.78 2.67 -10.15
N GLU A 109 -5.37 1.50 -10.41
CA GLU A 109 -4.85 0.22 -9.91
C GLU A 109 -3.46 -0.07 -10.50
N MET A 110 -3.28 0.23 -11.79
CA MET A 110 -2.00 0.03 -12.47
C MET A 110 -0.90 0.92 -11.89
N GLU A 111 -1.17 2.20 -11.60
CA GLU A 111 -0.21 3.09 -10.93
C GLU A 111 0.09 2.62 -9.50
N PHE A 112 -0.91 2.11 -8.78
CA PHE A 112 -0.69 1.55 -7.44
C PHE A 112 0.19 0.30 -7.49
N MET A 113 -0.05 -0.58 -8.47
CA MET A 113 0.77 -1.77 -8.70
C MET A 113 2.21 -1.43 -9.14
N LYS A 114 2.41 -0.35 -9.90
CA LYS A 114 3.77 0.15 -10.20
C LYS A 114 4.46 0.65 -8.94
N PHE A 115 3.76 1.38 -8.08
CA PHE A 115 4.29 1.82 -6.79
C PHE A 115 4.73 0.61 -5.93
N VAL A 116 3.85 -0.37 -5.75
CA VAL A 116 4.17 -1.60 -4.99
C VAL A 116 5.28 -2.40 -5.66
N GLY A 117 5.28 -2.49 -6.98
CA GLY A 117 6.30 -3.18 -7.76
C GLY A 117 7.69 -2.56 -7.60
N ASN A 118 7.80 -1.23 -7.56
CA ASN A 118 9.08 -0.54 -7.31
C ASN A 118 9.66 -0.84 -5.91
N LEU A 119 8.82 -1.27 -4.97
CA LEU A 119 9.24 -1.64 -3.61
C LEU A 119 9.67 -3.11 -3.48
N SER A 120 9.42 -3.96 -4.49
CA SER A 120 9.77 -5.38 -4.45
C SER A 120 10.68 -5.76 -5.63
N LEU A 121 11.86 -6.32 -5.34
CA LEU A 121 12.71 -6.93 -6.38
C LEU A 121 12.13 -8.25 -6.94
N VAL A 122 11.01 -8.74 -6.39
CA VAL A 122 10.37 -10.00 -6.81
C VAL A 122 8.86 -9.77 -6.93
N GLY A 123 8.39 -9.42 -8.12
CA GLY A 123 6.96 -9.28 -8.41
C GLY A 123 6.32 -10.61 -8.79
N ARG A 124 5.32 -11.07 -8.01
CA ARG A 124 4.26 -11.96 -8.52
C ARG A 124 2.93 -11.22 -8.37
N CYS A 125 2.46 -10.61 -9.46
CA CYS A 125 1.08 -10.14 -9.56
C CYS A 125 0.20 -11.36 -9.85
N VAL A 126 -0.75 -11.67 -8.98
CA VAL A 126 -1.75 -12.72 -9.25
C VAL A 126 -2.99 -12.04 -9.80
N HIS A 127 -3.08 -11.99 -11.13
CA HIS A 127 -4.26 -11.45 -11.81
C HIS A 127 -5.47 -12.37 -11.54
N PRO A 128 -6.61 -11.86 -11.04
CA PRO A 128 -7.76 -12.70 -10.70
C PRO A 128 -8.39 -13.42 -11.91
N TYR A 129 -8.04 -13.03 -13.14
CA TYR A 129 -8.54 -13.65 -14.38
C TYR A 129 -7.60 -14.69 -15.03
N LEU A 130 -6.53 -15.13 -14.37
CA LEU A 130 -5.64 -16.21 -14.86
C LEU A 130 -5.95 -17.60 -14.27
N MET A 131 -7.14 -17.78 -13.71
CA MET A 131 -7.70 -19.11 -13.41
C MET A 131 -8.89 -19.39 -14.33
N ASN A 132 -8.59 -19.78 -15.56
CA ASN A 132 -9.46 -20.59 -16.43
C ASN A 132 -8.58 -21.40 -17.38
#